data_AF-A0A430S6I5-F1
#
_entry.id   AF-A0A430S6I5-F1
#
_cell.length_a   1.000
_cell.length_b   1.000
_cell.length_c   1.000
_cell.angle_alpha   90.00
_cell.angle_beta   90.00
_cell.angle_gamma   90.00
#
_symmetry.space_group_name_H-M   'P 1'
#
loop_
_entity.id
_entity.type
_entity.pdbx_description
1 polymer ?
#
loop_
_entity_poly.entity_id
_entity_poly.type
_entity_poly.pdbx_seq_one_letter_code
_entity_poly.pdbx_strand_id
1 'polypeptide(L)'
;MRNAKGFTLIELLIVIAIIGILAAVLVPNLLNARRAAQIRAEEAYAQNVYKVANAYIAENPNAKQTDVQGDCTKSYTAGSYSAGNAPGTITNCTVTFDPNTQQVTVSWTGAAGTKTIP
;
A
#
# COMPACT_ATOMS: atom_id res chain seq x y z
N MET A 1 -56.89 -1.45 -19.62
CA MET A 1 -56.70 -2.13 -18.32
C MET A 1 -55.22 -2.49 -18.20
N ARG A 2 -54.46 -1.83 -17.30
CA ARG A 2 -53.04 -2.14 -17.09
C ARG A 2 -52.93 -3.33 -16.12
N ASN A 3 -52.64 -4.51 -16.65
CA ASN A 3 -52.26 -5.67 -15.85
C ASN A 3 -50.88 -5.40 -15.23
N ALA A 4 -50.85 -4.79 -14.04
CA ALA A 4 -49.64 -4.71 -13.24
C ALA A 4 -49.43 -6.09 -12.59
N LYS A 5 -48.59 -6.93 -13.21
CA LYS A 5 -48.07 -8.13 -12.54
C LYS A 5 -47.14 -7.67 -11.41
N GLY A 6 -47.55 -7.88 -10.16
CA GLY A 6 -46.70 -7.68 -9.00
C GLY A 6 -45.64 -8.79 -8.90
N PHE A 7 -44.48 -8.46 -8.34
CA PHE A 7 -43.43 -9.41 -8.00
C PHE A 7 -43.94 -10.34 -6.88
N THR A 8 -43.71 -11.64 -6.97
CA THR A 8 -44.13 -12.57 -5.90
C THR A 8 -43.12 -12.54 -4.75
N LEU A 9 -43.60 -12.77 -3.52
CA LEU A 9 -42.72 -12.87 -2.35
C LEU A 9 -41.74 -14.04 -2.48
N ILE A 10 -42.16 -15.15 -3.11
CA ILE A 10 -41.31 -16.32 -3.32
C ILE A 10 -40.18 -16.04 -4.31
N GLU A 11 -40.43 -15.26 -5.37
CA GLU A 11 -39.38 -14.83 -6.30
C GLU A 11 -38.32 -13.99 -5.56
N LEU A 12 -38.74 -13.08 -4.69
CA LEU A 12 -37.81 -12.26 -3.92
C LEU A 12 -37.00 -13.10 -2.92
N LEU A 13 -37.63 -14.10 -2.28
CA LEU A 13 -36.98 -14.99 -1.31
C LEU A 13 -35.90 -15.87 -1.95
N ILE A 14 -36.15 -16.43 -3.15
CA ILE A 14 -35.15 -17.24 -3.85
C ILE A 14 -33.95 -16.39 -4.28
N VAL A 15 -34.19 -15.15 -4.73
CA VAL A 15 -33.12 -14.24 -5.15
C VAL A 15 -32.18 -13.91 -4.00
N ILE A 16 -32.71 -13.54 -2.82
CA ILE A 16 -31.85 -13.25 -1.66
C ILE A 16 -31.13 -14.51 -1.15
N ALA A 17 -31.72 -15.69 -1.28
CA ALA A 17 -31.09 -16.96 -0.91
C ALA A 17 -29.86 -17.24 -1.80
N ILE A 18 -29.99 -17.05 -3.13
CA ILE A 18 -28.87 -17.24 -4.07
C ILE A 18 -27.78 -16.18 -3.82
N ILE A 19 -28.16 -14.91 -3.65
CA ILE A 19 -27.20 -13.84 -3.32
C ILE A 19 -26.46 -14.15 -2.00
N GLY A 20 -27.16 -14.69 -1.00
CA GLY A 20 -26.57 -15.10 0.28
C GLY A 20 -25.50 -16.18 0.13
N ILE A 21 -25.76 -17.21 -0.68
CA ILE A 21 -24.79 -18.29 -0.95
C ILE A 21 -23.55 -17.74 -1.67
N LEU A 22 -23.77 -16.92 -2.71
CA LEU A 22 -22.67 -16.31 -3.46
C LEU A 22 -21.82 -15.39 -2.57
N ALA A 23 -22.46 -14.54 -1.76
CA ALA A 23 -21.78 -13.63 -0.86
C ALA A 23 -20.94 -14.37 0.19
N ALA A 24 -21.46 -15.47 0.75
CA ALA A 24 -20.74 -16.26 1.75
C ALA A 24 -19.40 -16.81 1.24
N VAL A 25 -19.33 -17.23 -0.03
CA VAL A 25 -18.09 -17.73 -0.64
C VAL A 25 -17.19 -16.60 -1.13
N LEU A 26 -17.76 -15.50 -1.63
CA LEU A 26 -17.01 -14.40 -2.25
C LEU A 26 -16.34 -13.47 -1.25
N VAL A 27 -17.00 -13.14 -0.14
CA VAL A 27 -16.51 -12.17 0.85
C VAL A 27 -15.13 -12.52 1.43
N PRO A 28 -14.85 -13.75 1.92
CA PRO A 28 -13.53 -14.05 2.49
C PRO A 28 -12.41 -13.93 1.44
N ASN A 29 -12.66 -14.38 0.20
CA ASN A 29 -11.70 -14.26 -0.89
C ASN A 29 -11.40 -12.81 -1.25
N LEU A 30 -12.43 -11.96 -1.29
CA LEU A 30 -12.27 -10.52 -1.54
C LEU A 30 -11.44 -9.85 -0.45
N LEU A 31 -11.69 -10.17 0.82
CA LEU A 31 -10.92 -9.60 1.95
C LEU A 31 -9.44 -9.98 1.86
N ASN A 32 -9.13 -11.24 1.56
CA ASN A 32 -7.76 -11.71 1.37
C ASN A 32 -7.07 -11.03 0.17
N ALA A 33 -7.77 -10.91 -0.96
CA ALA A 33 -7.25 -10.24 -2.14
C ALA A 33 -6.94 -8.75 -1.87
N ARG A 34 -7.83 -8.05 -1.15
CA ARG A 34 -7.60 -6.65 -0.74
C ARG A 34 -6.39 -6.52 0.17
N ARG A 35 -6.25 -7.42 1.16
CA ARG A 35 -5.08 -7.43 2.05
C ARG A 35 -3.78 -7.68 1.29
N ALA A 36 -3.77 -8.64 0.37
CA ALA A 36 -2.59 -8.92 -0.45
C ALA A 36 -2.23 -7.72 -1.35
N ALA A 37 -3.22 -7.05 -1.93
CA ALA A 37 -3.01 -5.85 -2.73
C ALA A 37 -2.40 -4.70 -1.91
N GLN A 38 -2.85 -4.51 -0.66
CA GLN A 38 -2.29 -3.51 0.26
C GLN A 38 -0.82 -3.81 0.56
N ILE A 39 -0.49 -5.06 0.93
CA ILE A 39 0.89 -5.47 1.23
C ILE A 39 1.80 -5.22 0.03
N ARG A 40 1.35 -5.57 -1.18
CA ARG A 40 2.13 -5.34 -2.41
C ARG A 40 2.33 -3.85 -2.70
N ALA A 41 1.31 -3.03 -2.48
CA ALA A 41 1.41 -1.59 -2.67
C ALA A 41 2.40 -0.95 -1.68
N GLU A 42 2.38 -1.39 -0.42
CA GLU A 42 3.33 -0.96 0.62
C GLU A 42 4.77 -1.33 0.23
N GLU A 43 5.00 -2.57 -0.17
CA GLU A 43 6.32 -3.04 -0.64
C GLU A 43 6.81 -2.26 -1.87
N ALA A 44 5.94 -2.03 -2.85
CA ALA A 44 6.28 -1.27 -4.04
C ALA A 44 6.64 0.19 -3.70
N TYR A 45 5.89 0.80 -2.77
CA TYR A 45 6.20 2.15 -2.30
C TYR A 45 7.55 2.20 -1.59
N ALA A 46 7.82 1.29 -0.65
CA ALA A 46 9.10 1.24 0.05
C ALA A 46 10.29 1.01 -0.91
N GLN A 47 10.12 0.18 -1.93
CA GLN A 47 11.11 0.00 -3.00
C GLN A 47 11.34 1.28 -3.81
N ASN A 48 10.27 2.06 -4.08
CA ASN A 48 10.41 3.35 -4.76
C ASN A 48 11.12 4.38 -3.87
N VAL A 49 10.81 4.43 -2.57
CA VAL A 49 11.50 5.26 -1.58
C VAL A 49 13.00 4.94 -1.58
N TYR A 50 13.36 3.65 -1.51
CA TYR A 50 14.74 3.19 -1.56
C TYR A 50 15.46 3.63 -2.84
N LYS A 51 14.82 3.47 -4.01
CA LYS A 51 15.37 3.91 -5.30
C LYS A 51 15.57 5.42 -5.37
N VAL A 52 14.63 6.21 -4.83
CA VAL A 52 14.69 7.67 -4.79
C VAL A 52 15.86 8.15 -3.94
N ALA A 53 16.03 7.58 -2.75
CA ALA A 53 17.17 7.84 -1.89
C ALA A 53 18.50 7.46 -2.56
N ASN A 54 18.55 6.28 -3.19
CA ASN A 54 19.74 5.80 -3.88
C ASN A 54 20.10 6.62 -5.13
N ALA A 55 19.10 7.10 -5.87
CA ALA A 55 19.33 8.00 -7.00
C ALA A 55 19.99 9.31 -6.53
N TYR A 56 19.52 9.86 -5.41
CA TYR A 56 20.09 11.08 -4.84
C TYR A 56 21.56 10.91 -4.41
N ILE A 57 21.90 9.84 -3.67
CA ILE A 57 23.29 9.62 -3.21
C ILE A 57 24.23 9.24 -4.36
N ALA A 58 23.72 8.63 -5.43
CA ALA A 58 24.51 8.32 -6.62
C ALA A 58 24.96 9.59 -7.35
N GLU A 59 24.14 10.64 -7.34
CA GLU A 59 24.50 11.96 -7.87
C GLU A 59 25.31 12.80 -6.89
N ASN A 60 25.11 12.59 -5.59
CA ASN A 60 25.70 13.38 -4.52
C ASN A 60 26.61 12.50 -3.65
N PRO A 61 27.89 12.28 -4.06
CA PRO A 61 28.80 11.41 -3.32
C PRO A 61 29.12 11.92 -1.91
N ASN A 62 28.89 13.21 -1.65
CA ASN A 62 29.06 13.85 -0.34
C ASN A 62 27.71 14.10 0.38
N ALA A 63 26.65 13.38 0.00
CA ALA A 63 25.36 13.47 0.66
C ALA A 63 25.52 13.27 2.17
N LYS A 64 24.86 14.13 2.94
CA LYS A 64 24.83 14.03 4.39
C LYS A 64 23.63 13.22 4.82
N GLN A 65 23.69 12.71 6.05
CA GLN A 65 22.56 12.02 6.68
C GLN A 65 21.26 12.85 6.60
N THR A 66 21.33 14.17 6.81
CA THR A 66 20.18 15.08 6.78
C THR A 66 19.52 15.23 5.42
N ASP A 67 20.22 14.87 4.33
CA ASP A 67 19.71 15.05 2.96
C ASP A 67 18.81 13.88 2.53
N VAL A 68 18.95 12.73 3.20
CA VAL A 68 18.33 11.45 2.85
C VAL A 68 17.47 10.90 3.99
N GLN A 69 17.92 11.04 5.24
CA GLN A 69 17.19 10.53 6.39
C GLN A 69 15.90 11.30 6.60
N GLY A 70 14.79 10.59 6.76
CA GLY A 70 13.49 11.23 6.93
C GLY A 70 12.33 10.26 7.13
N ASP A 71 11.15 10.85 7.34
CA ASP A 71 9.88 10.15 7.37
C ASP A 71 9.36 9.91 5.94
N CYS A 72 8.91 8.70 5.67
CA CYS A 72 8.28 8.31 4.41
C CYS A 72 6.81 7.91 4.58
N THR A 73 6.20 8.15 5.75
CA THR A 73 4.85 7.67 6.10
C THR A 73 3.75 8.23 5.18
N LYS A 74 3.94 9.44 4.65
CA LYS A 74 2.99 10.07 3.69
C LYS A 74 3.56 10.23 2.30
N SER A 75 4.82 10.62 2.22
CA SER A 75 5.56 10.87 0.99
C SER A 75 7.04 10.92 1.34
N TYR A 76 7.90 10.70 0.36
CA TYR A 76 9.34 10.85 0.54
C TYR A 76 9.96 11.55 -0.66
N THR A 77 10.88 12.47 -0.40
CA THR A 77 11.61 13.22 -1.43
C THR A 77 13.06 13.40 -0.97
N ALA A 78 14.01 13.17 -1.87
CA ALA A 78 15.44 13.44 -1.67
C ALA A 78 15.93 14.30 -2.84
N GLY A 79 16.29 15.55 -2.58
CA GLY A 79 16.55 16.53 -3.63
C GLY A 79 15.35 16.72 -4.56
N SER A 80 15.52 16.46 -5.87
CA SER A 80 14.45 16.53 -6.88
C SER A 80 13.71 15.20 -7.10
N TYR A 81 14.14 14.13 -6.44
CA TYR A 81 13.55 12.80 -6.60
C TYR A 81 12.41 12.59 -5.60
N SER A 82 11.26 12.09 -6.05
CA SER A 82 10.09 11.84 -5.20
C SER A 82 9.55 10.43 -5.37
N ALA A 83 9.20 9.80 -4.24
CA ALA A 83 8.55 8.49 -4.22
C ALA A 83 7.03 8.57 -4.41
N GLY A 84 6.47 9.78 -4.51
CA GLY A 84 5.03 10.01 -4.54
C GLY A 84 4.37 9.77 -3.19
N ASN A 85 3.06 9.53 -3.21
CA ASN A 85 2.27 9.35 -2.01
C ASN A 85 2.30 7.90 -1.52
N ALA A 86 2.46 7.73 -0.22
CA ALA A 86 2.37 6.44 0.46
C ALA A 86 0.94 5.87 0.37
N PRO A 87 0.79 4.54 0.27
CA PRO A 87 -0.49 3.88 0.53
C PRO A 87 -1.01 4.23 1.92
N GLY A 88 -2.31 4.52 2.05
CA GLY A 88 -2.92 4.91 3.34
C GLY A 88 -2.95 3.81 4.42
N THR A 89 -2.39 2.63 4.14
CA THR A 89 -2.23 1.54 5.10
C THR A 89 -0.88 1.55 5.81
N ILE A 90 0.09 2.34 5.34
CA ILE A 90 1.36 2.56 6.06
C ILE A 90 1.08 3.44 7.27
N THR A 91 1.47 2.98 8.45
CA THR A 91 1.32 3.71 9.72
C THR A 91 2.61 4.38 10.17
N ASN A 92 3.76 3.81 9.80
CA ASN A 92 5.07 4.35 10.08
C ASN A 92 6.03 3.97 8.94
N CYS A 93 6.91 4.87 8.53
CA CYS A 93 7.92 4.61 7.52
C CYS A 93 9.11 5.55 7.75
N THR A 94 10.31 4.99 7.88
CA THR A 94 11.54 5.74 8.11
C THR A 94 12.61 5.35 7.09
N VAL A 95 13.30 6.36 6.57
CA VAL A 95 14.50 6.21 5.76
C VAL A 95 15.69 6.62 6.62
N THR A 96 16.70 5.78 6.71
CA THR A 96 17.97 6.07 7.37
C THR A 96 19.10 5.97 6.37
N PHE A 97 20.12 6.81 6.53
CA PHE A 97 21.29 6.82 5.66
C PHE A 97 22.57 6.88 6.49
N ASP A 98 23.53 6.01 6.18
CA ASP A 98 24.89 6.06 6.71
C ASP A 98 25.84 6.65 5.65
N PRO A 99 26.33 7.89 5.83
CA PRO A 99 27.19 8.55 4.86
C PRO A 99 28.58 7.91 4.74
N ASN A 100 29.02 7.11 5.72
CA ASN A 100 30.33 6.46 5.66
C ASN A 100 30.32 5.24 4.74
N THR A 101 29.22 4.50 4.74
CA THR A 101 29.03 3.28 3.94
C THR A 101 28.19 3.52 2.69
N GLN A 102 27.62 4.72 2.54
CA GLN A 102 26.63 5.08 1.51
C GLN A 102 25.43 4.12 1.47
N GLN A 103 25.00 3.63 2.63
CA GLN A 103 23.90 2.68 2.75
C GLN A 103 22.61 3.38 3.15
N VAL A 104 21.53 3.10 2.40
CA VAL A 104 20.17 3.56 2.68
C VAL A 104 19.38 2.39 3.23
N THR A 105 18.70 2.56 4.36
CA THR A 105 17.77 1.56 4.87
C THR A 105 16.38 2.17 4.96
N VAL A 106 15.37 1.48 4.42
CA VAL A 106 13.96 1.89 4.47
C VAL A 106 13.20 0.89 5.33
N SER A 107 12.61 1.35 6.42
CA SER A 107 11.75 0.55 7.29
C SER A 107 10.33 1.07 7.25
N TRP A 108 9.33 0.20 7.13
CA TRP A 108 7.92 0.58 7.13
C TRP A 108 7.06 -0.41 7.91
N THR A 109 5.94 0.08 8.44
CA THR A 109 4.93 -0.71 9.16
C THR A 109 3.58 -0.54 8.46
N GLY A 110 2.95 -1.66 8.10
CA GLY A 110 1.66 -1.68 7.42
C GLY A 110 0.89 -2.99 7.62
N ALA A 111 0.12 -3.42 6.61
CA ALA A 111 -0.80 -4.57 6.69
C ALA A 111 -0.11 -5.94 6.93
N ALA A 112 1.19 -6.04 6.65
CA ALA A 112 2.04 -7.20 6.93
C ALA A 112 2.89 -7.07 8.21
N GLY A 113 2.73 -5.98 8.99
CA GLY A 113 3.62 -5.64 10.09
C GLY A 113 4.82 -4.81 9.62
N THR A 114 5.91 -4.82 10.40
CA THR A 114 7.13 -4.06 10.08
C THR A 114 8.04 -4.84 9.16
N LYS A 115 8.52 -4.19 8.10
CA LYS A 115 9.49 -4.72 7.14
C LYS A 115 10.58 -3.68 6.89
N THR A 116 11.72 -4.15 6.40
CA THR A 116 12.90 -3.31 6.13
C THR A 116 13.59 -3.76 4.85
N ILE A 117 14.03 -2.77 4.05
CA ILE A 117 14.94 -2.93 2.91
C ILE A 117 16.26 -2.29 3.33
N PRO A 118 17.37 -3.06 3.37
CA PRO A 118 18.70 -2.54 3.69
C PRO A 118 19.38 -1.86 2.49
#